data_AF-A0A355EY73-F1
#
_entry.id   AF-A0A355EY73-F1
#
_cell.length_a   1.000
_cell.length_b   1.000
_cell.length_c   1.000
_cell.angle_alpha   90.00
_cell.angle_beta   90.00
_cell.angle_gamma   90.00
#
_symmetry.space_group_name_H-M   'P 1'
#
loop_
_entity.id
_entity.type
_entity.pdbx_description
1 polymer ?
#
loop_
_entity_poly.entity_id
_entity_poly.type
_entity_poly.pdbx_seq_one_letter_code
_entity_poly.pdbx_strand_id
1 'polypeptide(L)'
;VPEIGPRRFFEHDPVRWWQWYLRRFEGLLAAEPNPAHQALVALEQWQAGRGGDFLLVTQNIDTLHEQAGSQRLIKVHGSANRVRCARPGCRLGAPYGSFPATEADFTRFKELPARENLPRCPACGALVRAHVLLFDELYDEHTDYGFSEVRRGLERMALALFVGTSFSVGVTELVLREALGWRLPVLSIDPGAAGPPAPGVVAVRAAAEVLLPAVCGELGA
;
A
#
# COMPACT_ATOMS: atom_id res chain seq x y z
N VAL A 1 3.31 12.79 12.03
CA VAL A 1 2.57 11.71 11.34
C VAL A 1 1.60 11.00 12.29
N PRO A 2 1.98 10.58 13.51
CA PRO A 2 1.07 9.85 14.41
C PRO A 2 -0.20 10.62 14.79
N GLU A 3 -0.11 11.95 14.92
CA GLU A 3 -1.25 12.77 15.32
C GLU A 3 -2.27 13.03 14.20
N ILE A 4 -1.83 13.14 12.94
CA ILE A 4 -2.67 13.51 11.79
C ILE A 4 -3.18 12.29 11.02
N GLY A 5 -2.44 11.18 11.05
CA GLY A 5 -2.77 9.98 10.29
C GLY A 5 -4.08 9.26 10.68
N PRO A 6 -4.60 9.33 11.91
CA PRO A 6 -5.88 8.70 12.26
C PRO A 6 -7.12 9.33 11.61
N ARG A 7 -8.14 8.51 11.34
CA ARG A 7 -9.48 8.89 10.87
C ARG A 7 -10.15 9.90 11.77
N ARG A 8 -10.06 9.75 13.09
CA ARG A 8 -10.61 10.73 14.04
C ARG A 8 -10.07 12.16 13.82
N PHE A 9 -8.82 12.29 13.36
CA PHE A 9 -8.26 13.60 13.04
C PHE A 9 -8.90 14.19 11.78
N PHE A 10 -9.06 13.38 10.72
CA PHE A 10 -9.79 13.80 9.52
C PHE A 10 -11.23 14.22 9.83
N GLU A 11 -11.93 13.47 10.69
CA GLU A 11 -13.31 13.77 11.07
C GLU A 11 -13.42 15.09 11.85
N HIS A 12 -12.45 15.35 12.73
CA HIS A 12 -12.37 16.59 13.52
C HIS A 12 -11.95 17.80 12.66
N ASP A 13 -10.85 17.69 11.88
CA ASP A 13 -10.28 18.78 11.10
C ASP A 13 -9.87 18.30 9.69
N PRO A 14 -10.84 18.14 8.77
CA PRO A 14 -10.57 17.66 7.41
C PRO A 14 -9.79 18.68 6.58
N VAL A 15 -9.81 19.97 6.94
CA VAL A 15 -9.05 21.01 6.24
C VAL A 15 -7.57 20.80 6.51
N ARG A 16 -7.16 20.73 7.78
CA ARG A 16 -5.77 20.48 8.14
C ARG A 16 -5.29 19.12 7.67
N TRP A 17 -6.15 18.10 7.72
CA TRP A 17 -5.83 16.78 7.22
C TRP A 17 -5.51 16.79 5.72
N TRP A 18 -6.38 17.38 4.88
CA TRP A 18 -6.16 17.47 3.44
C TRP A 18 -4.97 18.35 3.06
N GLN A 19 -4.76 19.47 3.76
CA GLN A 19 -3.56 20.30 3.58
C GLN A 19 -2.28 19.50 3.85
N TRP A 20 -2.26 18.72 4.93
CA TRP A 20 -1.13 17.85 5.24
C TRP A 20 -0.96 16.76 4.18
N TYR A 21 -2.03 16.06 3.81
CA TYR A 21 -1.99 14.94 2.87
C TYR A 21 -1.50 15.37 1.48
N LEU A 22 -2.08 16.44 0.92
CA LEU A 22 -1.71 16.95 -0.39
C LEU A 22 -0.25 17.41 -0.45
N ARG A 23 0.26 18.05 0.61
CA ARG A 23 1.69 18.41 0.68
C ARG A 23 2.59 17.20 0.89
N ARG A 24 2.19 16.25 1.74
CA ARG A 24 3.03 15.09 2.10
C ARG A 24 3.26 14.14 0.92
N PHE A 25 2.27 14.02 0.05
CA PHE A 25 2.25 13.12 -1.10
C PHE A 25 2.27 13.89 -2.43
N GLU A 26 2.75 15.12 -2.42
CA GLU A 26 3.04 15.87 -3.63
C GLU A 26 4.04 15.08 -4.50
N GLY A 27 3.79 15.02 -5.81
CA GLY A 27 4.63 14.28 -6.76
C GLY A 27 4.48 12.75 -6.72
N LEU A 28 3.76 12.17 -5.75
CA LEU A 28 3.65 10.71 -5.59
C LEU A 28 3.14 10.01 -6.86
N LEU A 29 2.10 10.56 -7.49
CA LEU A 29 1.50 9.98 -8.71
C LEU A 29 2.29 10.26 -10.00
N ALA A 30 3.31 11.13 -9.93
CA ALA A 30 4.19 11.45 -11.05
C ALA A 30 5.51 10.66 -11.02
N ALA A 31 5.75 9.90 -9.95
CA ALA A 31 6.92 9.03 -9.85
C ALA A 31 6.85 7.88 -10.86
N GLU A 32 8.01 7.39 -11.28
CA GLU A 32 8.15 6.27 -12.22
C GLU A 32 8.68 5.00 -11.52
N PRO A 33 8.30 3.80 -11.98
CA PRO A 33 8.79 2.57 -11.37
C PRO A 33 10.30 2.42 -11.57
N ASN A 34 10.99 1.99 -10.51
CA ASN A 34 12.42 1.71 -10.55
C ASN A 34 12.70 0.22 -10.91
N PRO A 35 13.97 -0.18 -11.09
CA PRO A 35 14.33 -1.57 -11.42
C PRO A 35 13.83 -2.63 -10.43
N ALA A 36 13.62 -2.29 -9.15
CA ALA A 36 13.05 -3.24 -8.18
C ALA A 36 11.61 -3.61 -8.54
N HIS A 37 10.80 -2.65 -8.99
CA HIS A 37 9.43 -2.92 -9.41
C HIS A 37 9.39 -3.85 -10.63
N GLN A 38 10.27 -3.60 -11.61
CA GLN A 38 10.40 -4.44 -12.80
C GLN A 38 10.86 -5.85 -12.46
N ALA A 39 11.83 -5.99 -11.54
CA ALA A 39 12.29 -7.28 -11.07
C ALA A 39 11.18 -8.08 -10.35
N LEU A 40 10.31 -7.42 -9.58
CA LEU A 40 9.16 -8.09 -8.96
C LEU A 40 8.15 -8.62 -9.99
N VAL A 41 7.99 -7.91 -11.12
CA VAL A 41 7.17 -8.41 -12.25
C VAL A 41 7.82 -9.61 -12.92
N ALA A 42 9.14 -9.59 -13.12
CA ALA A 42 9.87 -10.75 -13.65
C ALA A 42 9.76 -11.96 -12.71
N LEU A 43 9.91 -11.77 -11.40
CA LEU A 43 9.73 -12.84 -10.40
C LEU A 43 8.30 -13.39 -10.39
N GLU A 44 7.29 -12.53 -10.50
CA GLU A 44 5.89 -12.94 -10.65
C GLU A 44 5.70 -13.86 -11.86
N GLN A 45 6.19 -13.44 -13.03
CA GLN A 45 6.07 -14.18 -14.29
C GLN A 45 6.83 -15.49 -14.25
N TRP A 46 8.07 -15.48 -13.74
CA TRP A 46 8.90 -16.67 -13.57
C TRP A 46 8.22 -17.70 -12.66
N GLN A 47 7.66 -17.25 -11.53
CA GLN A 47 6.97 -18.12 -10.58
C GLN A 47 5.68 -18.71 -11.19
N ALA A 48 4.91 -17.90 -11.93
CA ALA A 48 3.73 -18.36 -12.65
C ALA A 48 4.08 -19.37 -13.77
N GLY A 49 5.15 -19.12 -14.52
CA GLY A 49 5.60 -19.98 -15.63
C GLY A 49 5.98 -21.40 -15.21
N ARG A 50 6.37 -21.59 -13.94
CA ARG A 50 6.63 -22.90 -13.32
C ARG A 50 5.44 -23.46 -12.53
N GLY A 51 4.25 -22.87 -12.68
CA GLY A 51 3.02 -23.29 -12.01
C GLY A 51 2.98 -22.99 -10.51
N GLY A 52 3.82 -22.08 -10.03
CA GLY A 52 3.85 -21.64 -8.64
C GLY A 52 2.93 -20.44 -8.38
N ASP A 53 2.58 -20.23 -7.11
CA ASP A 53 1.86 -19.03 -6.68
C ASP A 53 2.81 -17.88 -6.38
N PHE A 54 2.37 -16.66 -6.69
CA PHE A 54 3.00 -15.41 -6.30
C PHE A 54 1.92 -14.43 -5.83
N LEU A 55 2.22 -13.69 -4.76
CA LEU A 55 1.36 -12.62 -4.26
C LEU A 55 2.23 -11.47 -3.75
N LEU A 56 2.06 -10.30 -4.35
CA LEU A 56 2.70 -9.07 -3.93
C LEU A 56 1.74 -8.26 -3.06
N VAL A 57 2.08 -8.08 -1.79
CA VAL A 57 1.33 -7.22 -0.86
C VAL A 57 2.15 -5.97 -0.61
N THR A 58 1.61 -4.79 -0.96
CA THR A 58 2.28 -3.52 -0.74
C THR A 58 1.56 -2.69 0.33
N GLN A 59 2.36 -2.05 1.17
CA GLN A 59 1.96 -1.01 2.12
C GLN A 59 1.89 0.36 1.42
N ASN A 60 2.53 0.47 0.26
CA ASN A 60 2.62 1.73 -0.46
C ASN A 60 1.26 2.10 -1.07
N ILE A 61 0.99 3.40 -1.10
CA ILE A 61 -0.23 3.97 -1.68
C ILE A 61 0.02 4.59 -3.07
N ASP A 62 1.27 4.61 -3.54
CA ASP A 62 1.64 5.00 -4.91
C ASP A 62 1.13 4.01 -5.95
N THR A 63 1.37 4.28 -7.24
CA THR A 63 0.93 3.45 -8.36
C THR A 63 2.07 2.70 -9.06
N LEU A 64 3.23 2.59 -8.43
CA LEU A 64 4.46 2.16 -9.11
C LEU A 64 4.44 0.67 -9.49
N HIS A 65 3.86 -0.19 -8.66
CA HIS A 65 3.69 -1.61 -8.99
C HIS A 65 2.70 -1.83 -10.14
N GLU A 66 1.58 -1.09 -10.15
CA GLU A 66 0.63 -1.13 -11.27
C GLU A 66 1.29 -0.67 -12.57
N GLN A 67 2.02 0.44 -12.53
CA GLN A 67 2.74 0.98 -13.69
C GLN A 67 3.85 0.06 -14.20
N ALA A 68 4.52 -0.68 -13.30
CA ALA A 68 5.51 -1.69 -13.69
C ALA A 68 4.88 -2.93 -14.34
N GLY A 69 3.59 -3.18 -14.09
CA GLY A 69 2.85 -4.31 -14.67
C GLY A 69 2.62 -5.48 -13.71
N SER A 70 2.75 -5.29 -12.39
CA SER A 70 2.41 -6.32 -11.40
C SER A 70 0.93 -6.69 -11.46
N GLN A 71 0.60 -7.98 -11.48
CA GLN A 71 -0.78 -8.46 -11.66
C GLN A 71 -1.42 -9.00 -10.36
N ARG A 72 -0.69 -9.85 -9.62
CA ARG A 72 -1.07 -10.42 -8.31
C ARG A 72 -0.68 -9.44 -7.20
N LEU A 73 -1.25 -8.24 -7.26
CA LEU A 73 -0.96 -7.13 -6.37
C LEU A 73 -2.13 -6.85 -5.42
N ILE A 74 -1.82 -6.71 -4.12
CA ILE A 74 -2.74 -6.20 -3.10
C ILE A 74 -2.17 -4.92 -2.50
N LYS A 75 -2.93 -3.83 -2.58
CA LYS A 75 -2.61 -2.53 -1.96
C LYS A 75 -3.31 -2.43 -0.61
N VAL A 76 -2.69 -3.03 0.40
CA VAL A 76 -3.34 -3.27 1.70
C VAL A 76 -3.63 -1.99 2.49
N HIS A 77 -3.03 -0.86 2.07
CA HIS A 77 -3.27 0.47 2.63
C HIS A 77 -4.06 1.41 1.70
N GLY A 78 -4.64 0.87 0.63
CA GLY A 78 -5.38 1.65 -0.35
C GLY A 78 -4.49 2.32 -1.40
N SER A 79 -5.00 3.37 -2.04
CA SER A 79 -4.34 3.99 -3.20
C SER A 79 -4.55 5.50 -3.25
N ALA A 80 -3.46 6.23 -3.47
CA ALA A 80 -3.45 7.69 -3.53
C ALA A 80 -4.11 8.25 -4.81
N ASN A 81 -4.21 7.44 -5.88
CA ASN A 81 -4.94 7.83 -7.10
C ASN A 81 -6.46 7.70 -6.95
N ARG A 82 -6.97 7.33 -5.77
CA ARG A 82 -8.41 7.23 -5.48
C ARG A 82 -8.81 8.06 -4.26
N VAL A 83 -10.07 8.44 -4.25
CA VAL A 83 -10.78 9.03 -3.11
C VAL A 83 -12.06 8.24 -2.85
N ARG A 84 -12.64 8.43 -1.67
CA ARG A 84 -13.93 7.82 -1.30
C ARG A 84 -14.80 8.79 -0.53
N CYS A 85 -16.10 8.57 -0.54
CA CYS A 85 -17.05 9.30 0.27
C CYS A 85 -16.79 9.02 1.76
N ALA A 86 -16.80 10.06 2.59
CA ALA A 86 -16.68 9.92 4.04
C ALA A 86 -18.00 9.50 4.72
N ARG A 87 -19.14 9.54 4.02
CA ARG A 87 -20.45 9.15 4.57
C ARG A 87 -20.61 7.62 4.52
N PRO A 88 -20.87 6.95 5.66
CA PRO A 88 -21.24 5.53 5.68
C PRO A 88 -22.47 5.24 4.81
N GLY A 89 -22.47 4.11 4.10
CA GLY A 89 -23.58 3.67 3.25
C GLY A 89 -23.69 4.37 1.90
N CYS A 90 -22.83 5.33 1.58
CA CYS A 90 -22.76 5.91 0.24
C CYS A 90 -22.13 4.90 -0.74
N ARG A 91 -22.70 4.76 -1.94
CA ARG A 91 -22.18 3.88 -3.01
C ARG A 91 -20.76 4.22 -3.48
N LEU A 92 -20.28 5.44 -3.20
CA LEU A 92 -18.91 5.90 -3.50
C LEU A 92 -18.01 5.90 -2.25
N GLY A 93 -18.45 5.27 -1.16
CA GLY A 93 -17.72 5.12 0.09
C GLY A 93 -17.60 3.64 0.51
N ALA A 94 -17.02 3.41 1.67
CA ALA A 94 -16.86 2.06 2.22
C ALA A 94 -18.22 1.32 2.37
N PRO A 95 -18.25 -0.01 2.18
CA PRO A 95 -17.07 -0.90 2.03
C PRO A 95 -16.63 -1.17 0.58
N TYR A 96 -17.35 -0.67 -0.43
CA TYR A 96 -17.15 -1.06 -1.83
C TYR A 96 -16.75 0.09 -2.76
N GLY A 97 -17.11 1.32 -2.39
CA GLY A 97 -17.07 2.47 -3.27
C GLY A 97 -15.83 3.33 -3.10
N SER A 98 -15.20 3.63 -4.22
CA SER A 98 -14.14 4.63 -4.37
C SER A 98 -14.14 5.13 -5.82
N PHE A 99 -13.55 6.28 -6.09
CA PHE A 99 -13.51 6.87 -7.43
C PHE A 99 -12.17 7.57 -7.67
N PRO A 100 -11.77 7.83 -8.93
CA PRO A 100 -10.50 8.48 -9.25
C PRO A 100 -10.31 9.81 -8.51
N ALA A 101 -9.13 10.02 -7.94
CA ALA A 101 -8.79 11.27 -7.25
C ALA A 101 -8.83 12.49 -8.20
N THR A 102 -8.64 12.27 -9.50
CA THR A 102 -8.76 13.30 -10.55
C THR A 102 -10.19 13.84 -10.71
N GLU A 103 -11.20 13.11 -10.28
CA GLU A 103 -12.60 13.56 -10.28
C GLU A 103 -12.97 14.39 -9.03
N ALA A 104 -12.10 14.45 -8.03
CA ALA A 104 -12.26 15.36 -6.90
C ALA A 104 -11.51 16.67 -7.17
N ASP A 105 -12.26 17.75 -7.40
CA ASP A 105 -11.67 19.07 -7.65
C ASP A 105 -11.15 19.70 -6.35
N PHE A 106 -9.83 19.76 -6.21
CA PHE A 106 -9.12 20.42 -5.11
C PHE A 106 -8.65 21.84 -5.47
N THR A 107 -8.93 22.36 -6.66
CA THR A 107 -8.39 23.65 -7.15
C THR A 107 -8.71 24.79 -6.19
N ARG A 108 -9.99 24.97 -5.88
CA ARG A 108 -10.46 26.01 -4.95
C ARG A 108 -9.94 25.80 -3.52
N PHE A 109 -9.83 24.55 -3.08
CA PHE A 109 -9.27 24.23 -1.76
C PHE A 109 -7.78 24.57 -1.65
N LYS A 110 -6.99 24.35 -2.71
CA LYS A 110 -5.56 24.67 -2.73
C LYS A 110 -5.31 26.18 -2.66
N GLU A 111 -6.16 26.97 -3.33
CA GLU A 111 -6.08 28.44 -3.31
C GLU A 111 -6.55 29.04 -1.98
N LEU A 112 -7.70 28.59 -1.48
CA LEU A 112 -8.32 29.08 -0.25
C LEU A 112 -8.73 27.90 0.65
N PRO A 113 -7.82 27.38 1.50
CA PRO A 113 -8.11 26.23 2.35
C PRO A 113 -9.20 26.51 3.37
N ALA A 114 -10.40 26.00 3.10
CA ALA A 114 -11.57 26.12 3.97
C ALA A 114 -12.50 24.91 3.77
N ARG A 115 -13.37 24.62 4.74
CA ARG A 115 -14.20 23.40 4.72
C ARG A 115 -15.22 23.41 3.59
N GLU A 116 -15.76 24.58 3.27
CA GLU A 116 -16.66 24.85 2.14
C GLU A 116 -15.99 24.61 0.78
N ASN A 117 -14.67 24.78 0.70
CA ASN A 117 -13.90 24.61 -0.53
C ASN A 117 -13.39 23.18 -0.73
N LEU A 118 -13.55 22.29 0.28
CA LEU A 118 -13.23 20.87 0.13
C LEU A 118 -14.17 20.19 -0.87
N PRO A 119 -13.64 19.32 -1.77
CA PRO A 119 -14.47 18.59 -2.71
C PRO A 119 -15.54 17.74 -2.02
N ARG A 120 -16.67 17.60 -2.72
CA ARG A 120 -17.86 16.89 -2.25
C ARG A 120 -18.10 15.65 -3.10
N CYS A 121 -18.64 14.62 -2.45
CA CYS A 121 -18.99 13.38 -3.09
C CYS A 121 -20.09 13.64 -4.14
N PRO A 122 -19.88 13.26 -5.41
CA PRO A 122 -20.85 13.54 -6.48
C PRO A 122 -22.16 12.75 -6.31
N ALA A 123 -22.18 11.70 -5.48
CA ALA A 123 -23.38 10.91 -5.23
C ALA A 123 -24.27 11.44 -4.10
N CYS A 124 -23.72 12.13 -3.09
CA CYS A 124 -24.50 12.51 -1.89
C CYS A 124 -24.14 13.86 -1.25
N GLY A 125 -23.18 14.60 -1.80
CA GLY A 125 -22.76 15.91 -1.30
C GLY A 125 -21.95 15.90 0.01
N ALA A 126 -21.70 14.74 0.62
CA ALA A 126 -20.84 14.62 1.79
C ALA A 126 -19.37 14.92 1.44
N LEU A 127 -18.51 15.15 2.44
CA LEU A 127 -17.08 15.32 2.20
C LEU A 127 -16.46 14.08 1.55
N VAL A 128 -15.48 14.30 0.69
CA VAL A 128 -14.57 13.25 0.21
C VAL A 128 -13.39 13.12 1.16
N ARG A 129 -12.84 11.91 1.24
CA ARG A 129 -11.59 11.60 1.94
C ARG A 129 -10.69 10.78 1.04
N ALA A 130 -9.39 10.75 1.33
CA ALA A 130 -8.47 9.90 0.59
C ALA A 130 -8.87 8.41 0.73
N HIS A 131 -8.65 7.65 -0.33
CA HIS A 131 -8.86 6.20 -0.33
C HIS A 131 -7.61 5.48 0.19
N VAL A 132 -7.20 5.81 1.42
CA VAL A 132 -6.09 5.17 2.12
C VAL A 132 -6.56 4.71 3.49
N LEU A 133 -5.99 3.61 3.97
CA LEU A 133 -6.24 3.08 5.31
C LEU A 133 -5.58 4.00 6.33
N LEU A 134 -6.37 4.57 7.24
CA LEU A 134 -5.88 5.42 8.33
C LEU A 134 -5.55 4.57 9.56
N PHE A 135 -4.71 5.08 10.47
CA PHE A 135 -4.12 4.27 11.55
C PHE A 135 -5.11 3.60 12.51
N ASP A 136 -6.31 4.15 12.67
CA ASP A 136 -7.38 3.65 13.53
C ASP A 136 -8.53 2.99 12.74
N GLU A 137 -8.27 2.60 11.49
CA GLU A 137 -9.18 1.81 10.65
C GLU A 137 -8.72 0.36 10.55
N LEU A 138 -9.67 -0.52 10.23
CA LEU A 138 -9.39 -1.95 10.04
C LEU A 138 -9.19 -2.28 8.55
N TYR A 139 -8.33 -3.27 8.30
CA TYR A 139 -8.02 -3.76 6.96
C TYR A 139 -9.22 -4.35 6.20
N ASP A 140 -10.27 -4.76 6.90
CA ASP A 140 -11.50 -5.32 6.34
C ASP A 140 -12.63 -4.30 6.17
N GLU A 141 -12.41 -3.02 6.50
CA GLU A 141 -13.39 -1.95 6.29
C GLU A 141 -13.66 -1.64 4.80
N HIS A 142 -12.76 -2.04 3.90
CA HIS A 142 -12.93 -1.81 2.46
C HIS A 142 -12.42 -2.99 1.64
N THR A 143 -13.17 -3.39 0.61
CA THR A 143 -12.82 -4.53 -0.24
C THR A 143 -11.53 -4.30 -1.03
N ASP A 144 -11.29 -3.06 -1.49
CA ASP A 144 -10.07 -2.67 -2.21
C ASP A 144 -8.76 -2.94 -1.42
N TYR A 145 -8.80 -3.10 -0.08
CA TYR A 145 -7.61 -3.44 0.70
C TYR A 145 -7.21 -4.92 0.58
N GLY A 146 -8.06 -5.76 -0.02
CA GLY A 146 -7.73 -7.14 -0.38
C GLY A 146 -7.35 -8.05 0.81
N PHE A 147 -7.67 -7.66 2.05
CA PHE A 147 -7.14 -8.33 3.24
C PHE A 147 -7.56 -9.80 3.36
N SER A 148 -8.73 -10.17 2.81
CA SER A 148 -9.15 -11.57 2.74
C SER A 148 -8.24 -12.41 1.83
N GLU A 149 -7.72 -11.84 0.74
CA GLU A 149 -6.75 -12.51 -0.13
C GLU A 149 -5.36 -12.55 0.50
N VAL A 150 -4.95 -11.51 1.25
CA VAL A 150 -3.73 -11.56 2.07
C VAL A 150 -3.78 -12.76 3.03
N ARG A 151 -4.90 -12.94 3.75
CA ARG A 151 -5.09 -14.07 4.66
C ARG A 151 -5.01 -15.42 3.96
N ARG A 152 -5.63 -15.58 2.79
CA ARG A 152 -5.52 -16.81 1.98
C ARG A 152 -4.09 -17.05 1.49
N GLY A 153 -3.37 -15.98 1.16
CA GLY A 153 -1.96 -16.03 0.78
C GLY A 153 -1.10 -16.58 1.91
N LEU A 154 -1.35 -16.14 3.16
CA LEU A 154 -0.63 -16.63 4.35
C LEU A 154 -0.80 -18.14 4.55
N GLU A 155 -1.99 -18.69 4.29
CA GLU A 155 -2.27 -20.13 4.42
C GLU A 155 -1.50 -21.01 3.42
N ARG A 156 -1.06 -20.43 2.29
CA ARG A 156 -0.35 -21.13 1.20
C ARG A 156 1.11 -20.71 1.07
N MET A 157 1.56 -19.77 1.90
CA MET A 157 2.89 -19.20 1.85
C MET A 157 3.94 -20.28 2.12
N ALA A 158 4.98 -20.32 1.28
CA ALA A 158 6.15 -21.17 1.49
C ALA A 158 7.44 -20.36 1.73
N LEU A 159 7.38 -19.05 1.47
CA LEU A 159 8.48 -18.10 1.57
C LEU A 159 7.90 -16.71 1.83
N ALA A 160 8.49 -15.95 2.75
CA ALA A 160 8.20 -14.53 2.92
C ALA A 160 9.42 -13.69 2.52
N LEU A 161 9.22 -12.78 1.56
CA LEU A 161 10.22 -11.80 1.14
C LEU A 161 9.73 -10.39 1.47
N PHE A 162 10.42 -9.74 2.40
CA PHE A 162 10.19 -8.34 2.74
C PHE A 162 11.18 -7.45 1.99
N VAL A 163 10.70 -6.36 1.40
CA VAL A 163 11.52 -5.42 0.64
C VAL A 163 11.21 -4.00 1.12
N GLY A 164 12.22 -3.30 1.64
CA GLY A 164 12.11 -1.88 2.01
C GLY A 164 11.05 -1.56 3.06
N THR A 165 11.00 -2.31 4.16
CA THR A 165 10.01 -2.10 5.23
C THR A 165 10.65 -2.11 6.63
N SER A 166 10.18 -1.22 7.51
CA SER A 166 10.67 -1.06 8.88
C SER A 166 9.95 -1.93 9.91
N PHE A 167 8.99 -2.78 9.49
CA PHE A 167 8.19 -3.63 10.37
C PHE A 167 7.40 -2.87 11.45
N SER A 168 7.02 -1.62 11.17
CA SER A 168 6.39 -0.74 12.17
C SER A 168 4.87 -0.66 12.06
N VAL A 169 4.24 -1.51 11.25
CA VAL A 169 2.79 -1.51 11.01
C VAL A 169 2.23 -2.94 10.89
N GLY A 170 0.95 -3.09 11.23
CA GLY A 170 0.35 -4.39 11.56
C GLY A 170 0.45 -5.48 10.49
N VAL A 171 0.33 -5.16 9.19
CA VAL A 171 0.39 -6.19 8.13
C VAL A 171 1.75 -6.89 8.05
N THR A 172 2.85 -6.17 8.26
CA THR A 172 4.19 -6.77 8.18
C THR A 172 4.48 -7.64 9.39
N GLU A 173 4.04 -7.21 10.57
CA GLU A 173 4.07 -8.01 11.78
C GLU A 173 3.24 -9.30 11.63
N LEU A 174 2.03 -9.20 11.06
CA LEU A 174 1.19 -10.36 10.77
C LEU A 174 1.91 -11.37 9.87
N VAL A 175 2.40 -10.94 8.70
CA VAL A 175 3.09 -11.84 7.75
C VAL A 175 4.32 -12.47 8.41
N LEU A 176 5.11 -11.67 9.13
CA LEU A 176 6.33 -12.13 9.80
C LEU A 176 6.01 -13.18 10.87
N ARG A 177 5.01 -12.92 11.72
CA ARG A 177 4.60 -13.84 12.79
C ARG A 177 4.13 -15.16 12.22
N GLU A 178 3.27 -15.15 11.20
CA GLU A 178 2.80 -16.38 10.56
C GLU A 178 3.98 -17.15 9.95
N ALA A 179 4.82 -16.50 9.15
CA ALA A 179 5.97 -17.16 8.52
C ALA A 179 6.90 -17.84 9.53
N LEU A 180 7.24 -17.15 10.62
CA LEU A 180 8.08 -17.71 11.68
C LEU A 180 7.38 -18.82 12.47
N GLY A 181 6.07 -18.70 12.72
CA GLY A 181 5.27 -19.73 13.37
C GLY A 181 5.28 -21.05 12.60
N TRP A 182 5.21 -20.97 11.27
CA TRP A 182 5.30 -22.11 10.36
C TRP A 182 6.75 -22.53 10.04
N ARG A 183 7.76 -21.85 10.60
CA ARG A 183 9.20 -22.06 10.34
C ARG A 183 9.56 -21.97 8.86
N LEU A 184 8.87 -21.10 8.13
CA LEU A 184 9.14 -20.84 6.72
C LEU A 184 10.40 -19.98 6.57
N PRO A 185 11.12 -20.07 5.44
CA PRO A 185 12.17 -19.13 5.12
C PRO A 185 11.63 -17.70 5.06
N VAL A 186 12.34 -16.78 5.72
CA VAL A 186 12.01 -15.35 5.72
C VAL A 186 13.25 -14.55 5.35
N LEU A 187 13.13 -13.70 4.33
CA LEU A 187 14.18 -12.78 3.91
C LEU A 187 13.69 -11.33 4.04
N SER A 188 14.60 -10.44 4.42
CA SER A 188 14.34 -9.01 4.49
C SER A 188 15.44 -8.24 3.76
N ILE A 189 15.08 -7.60 2.65
CA ILE A 189 15.98 -6.74 1.86
C ILE A 189 15.78 -5.30 2.31
N ASP A 190 16.79 -4.72 2.94
CA ASP A 190 16.80 -3.32 3.33
C ASP A 190 18.25 -2.80 3.40
N PRO A 191 18.63 -1.76 2.64
CA PRO A 191 19.99 -1.21 2.66
C PRO A 191 20.37 -0.59 4.03
N GLY A 192 19.37 -0.15 4.80
CA GLY A 192 19.49 0.41 6.14
C GLY A 192 19.43 -0.62 7.26
N ALA A 193 19.30 -1.91 6.96
CA ALA A 193 19.21 -2.95 7.99
C ALA A 193 20.45 -2.95 8.90
N ALA A 194 20.24 -2.72 10.20
CA ALA A 194 21.26 -2.90 11.23
C ALA A 194 21.46 -4.38 11.61
N GLY A 195 20.53 -5.24 11.22
CA GLY A 195 20.48 -6.66 11.53
C GLY A 195 19.13 -7.27 11.15
N PRO A 196 18.89 -8.55 11.47
CA PRO A 196 17.60 -9.18 11.24
C PRO A 196 16.50 -8.55 12.11
N PRO A 197 15.29 -8.30 11.55
CA PRO A 197 14.19 -7.71 12.30
C PRO A 197 13.65 -8.63 13.41
N ALA A 198 13.88 -9.94 13.29
CA ALA A 198 13.55 -10.94 14.31
C ALA A 198 14.45 -12.18 14.15
N PRO A 199 14.63 -13.00 15.21
CA PRO A 199 15.27 -14.31 15.08
C PRO A 199 14.60 -15.17 14.00
N GLY A 200 15.41 -15.83 13.17
CA GLY A 200 14.92 -16.65 12.05
C GLY A 200 14.73 -15.90 10.73
N VAL A 201 14.93 -14.59 10.70
CA VAL A 201 14.92 -13.79 9.46
C VAL A 201 16.34 -13.62 8.92
N VAL A 202 16.51 -13.85 7.62
CA VAL A 202 17.74 -13.52 6.90
C VAL A 202 17.68 -12.06 6.46
N ALA A 203 18.44 -11.18 7.12
CA ALA A 203 18.60 -9.79 6.66
C ALA A 203 19.62 -9.71 5.53
N VAL A 204 19.23 -9.04 4.45
CA VAL A 204 20.07 -8.77 3.29
C VAL A 204 20.22 -7.27 3.15
N ARG A 205 21.42 -6.78 3.45
CA ARG A 205 21.74 -5.35 3.38
C ARG A 205 22.11 -4.95 1.96
N ALA A 206 21.10 -4.67 1.15
CA ALA A 206 21.27 -4.25 -0.23
C ALA A 206 20.13 -3.34 -0.68
N ALA A 207 20.41 -2.49 -1.67
CA ALA A 207 19.38 -1.76 -2.39
C ALA A 207 18.56 -2.74 -3.25
N ALA A 208 17.23 -2.67 -3.15
CA ALA A 208 16.34 -3.61 -3.83
C ALA A 208 16.45 -3.49 -5.35
N GLU A 209 16.67 -2.29 -5.85
CA GLU A 209 16.86 -1.95 -7.26
C GLU A 209 18.17 -2.50 -7.85
N VAL A 210 19.08 -2.99 -7.02
CA VAL A 210 20.30 -3.69 -7.44
C VAL A 210 20.16 -5.19 -7.24
N LEU A 211 19.71 -5.61 -6.06
CA LEU A 211 19.67 -7.03 -5.69
C LEU A 211 18.61 -7.80 -6.46
N LEU A 212 17.39 -7.29 -6.58
CA LEU A 212 16.30 -8.04 -7.21
C LEU A 212 16.55 -8.31 -8.70
N PRO A 213 17.05 -7.36 -9.51
CA PRO A 213 17.46 -7.67 -10.89
C PRO A 213 18.54 -8.75 -10.98
N ALA A 214 19.54 -8.73 -10.08
CA ALA A 214 20.58 -9.76 -10.06
C ALA A 214 20.01 -11.15 -9.74
N VAL A 215 19.08 -11.23 -8.77
CA VAL A 215 18.37 -12.48 -8.44
C VAL A 215 17.56 -12.98 -9.65
N CYS A 216 16.88 -12.10 -10.38
CA CYS A 216 16.16 -12.49 -11.59
C CYS A 216 17.10 -13.11 -12.63
N GLY A 217 18.28 -12.49 -12.85
CA GLY A 217 19.30 -13.01 -13.76
C GLY A 217 19.78 -14.42 -13.39
N GLU A 218 20.03 -14.68 -12.11
CA GLU A 218 20.44 -16.02 -11.62
C GLU A 218 19.31 -17.06 -11.74
N LEU A 219 18.05 -16.66 -11.61
CA LEU A 219 16.89 -17.55 -11.75
C LEU A 219 16.49 -17.80 -13.21
N GLY A 220 17.04 -17.04 -14.16
CA GLY A 220 16.59 -17.02 -15.55
C GLY A 220 15.17 -16.47 -15.71
N ALA A 221 14.80 -15.52 -14.85
CA ALA A 221 13.51 -14.81 -14.86
C ALA A 221 13.53 -13.61 -15.81
#